data_AF-A0AA36IST4-F1
#
_entry.id   AF-A0AA36IST4-F1
#
_cell.length_a   1.000
_cell.length_b   1.000
_cell.length_c   1.000
_cell.angle_alpha   90.00
_cell.angle_beta   90.00
_cell.angle_gamma   90.00
#
_symmetry.space_group_name_H-M   'P 1'
#
loop_
_entity.id
_entity.type
_entity.pdbx_description
1 polymer ?
#
loop_
_entity_poly.entity_id
_entity_poly.type
_entity_poly.pdbx_seq_one_letter_code
_entity_poly.pdbx_strand_id
1 'polypeptide(L)'
;MALERIQDLQEELSNKDVQELLELLARLGLAPDGLLKTVCQMTFRSLWAFTARQLASVTHSLAKLRFLSPRDFEEILDALTPKLGSLPGRDVARLLFAWALQDLGELRPELQRVLAVQYASCDDYDLLSDLDAAWALCVLNLSDKYSEVLVRLRHARTRDVHAGALVQLHEVLSYKSESLAARAAVRQAARHAAAAEATRLAASPLHEQVARTWRKLGLSCERKAPCGPFVVDFLEPRSQLVVDVDLLSWPVTRTLRHRYLQAHGFRTVCLPYWDLKAIRSDTDLECFMRLQTARALEEKEGKCARERPAEAVAQKIAEQAAELQRCQGELRAKCEEATELEGRLKAQTAELRKCQQELGCAQVHCDSPDLCFRWMEEGPLPGQLGSARGMKQLRQSLATTRGPAQLCVGPPPADWKVLLQLRLRRAGWEPALLQLTSEDSSFLGLLWPTSE
;
A
#
# COMPACT_ATOMS: atom_id res chain seq x y z
N MET A 1 -23.53 -1.32 -3.62
CA MET A 1 -24.22 -0.74 -2.44
C MET A 1 -23.35 -0.61 -1.19
N ALA A 2 -22.92 -1.68 -0.51
CA ALA A 2 -22.19 -1.52 0.76
C ALA A 2 -20.81 -0.82 0.59
N LEU A 3 -20.04 -1.22 -0.43
CA LEU A 3 -18.72 -0.60 -0.72
C LEU A 3 -18.83 0.86 -1.20
N GLU A 4 -19.89 1.20 -1.93
CA GLU A 4 -20.15 2.58 -2.39
C GLU A 4 -20.48 3.47 -1.19
N ARG A 5 -21.33 3.00 -0.26
CA ARG A 5 -21.62 3.73 0.97
C ARG A 5 -20.38 3.97 1.85
N ILE A 6 -19.44 3.03 1.86
CA ILE A 6 -18.17 3.19 2.59
C ILE A 6 -17.28 4.24 1.90
N GLN A 7 -17.36 4.36 0.56
CA GLN A 7 -16.65 5.42 -0.16
C GLN A 7 -17.21 6.82 0.19
N ASP A 8 -18.51 6.92 0.44
CA ASP A 8 -19.14 8.20 0.82
C ASP A 8 -18.79 8.64 2.26
N LEU A 9 -18.40 7.71 3.14
CA LEU A 9 -18.10 7.97 4.57
C LEU A 9 -16.60 8.19 4.86
N GLN A 10 -15.79 8.43 3.84
CA GLN A 10 -14.32 8.45 3.94
C GLN A 10 -13.78 9.51 4.91
N GLU A 11 -14.45 10.65 5.08
CA GLU A 11 -13.99 11.74 5.96
C GLU A 11 -14.17 11.44 7.46
N GLU A 12 -14.95 10.41 7.82
CA GLU A 12 -15.30 10.08 9.21
C GLU A 12 -14.58 8.83 9.75
N LEU A 13 -13.77 8.14 8.93
CA LEU A 13 -13.15 6.88 9.35
C LEU A 13 -12.04 7.11 10.38
N SER A 14 -12.17 6.48 11.55
CA SER A 14 -11.09 6.43 12.53
C SER A 14 -9.98 5.47 12.09
N ASN A 15 -8.80 5.56 12.71
CA ASN A 15 -7.70 4.62 12.46
C ASN A 15 -8.11 3.16 12.74
N LYS A 16 -9.03 2.93 13.68
CA LYS A 16 -9.57 1.60 13.97
C LYS A 16 -10.46 1.11 12.82
N ASP A 17 -11.31 1.97 12.28
CA ASP A 17 -12.18 1.62 11.15
C ASP A 17 -11.36 1.32 9.90
N VAL A 18 -10.30 2.11 9.65
CA VAL A 18 -9.33 1.87 8.58
C VAL A 18 -8.69 0.49 8.70
N GLN A 19 -8.21 0.13 9.89
CA GLN A 19 -7.63 -1.19 10.15
C GLN A 19 -8.64 -2.31 9.91
N GLU A 20 -9.83 -2.21 10.51
CA GLU A 20 -10.88 -3.25 10.41
C GLU A 20 -11.36 -3.42 8.96
N LEU A 21 -11.48 -2.32 8.21
CA LEU A 21 -11.82 -2.34 6.79
C LEU A 21 -10.75 -3.05 5.96
N LEU A 22 -9.46 -2.71 6.16
CA LEU A 22 -8.37 -3.38 5.45
C LEU A 22 -8.29 -4.87 5.78
N GLU A 23 -8.49 -5.25 7.05
CA GLU A 23 -8.56 -6.66 7.47
C GLU A 23 -9.72 -7.39 6.79
N LEU A 24 -10.90 -6.77 6.72
CA LEU A 24 -12.07 -7.33 6.04
C LEU A 24 -11.81 -7.52 4.54
N LEU A 25 -11.27 -6.51 3.87
CA LEU A 25 -10.92 -6.56 2.45
C LEU A 25 -9.90 -7.67 2.17
N ALA A 26 -8.83 -7.75 2.97
CA ALA A 26 -7.80 -8.77 2.86
C ALA A 26 -8.34 -10.19 3.11
N ARG A 27 -9.25 -10.36 4.07
CA ARG A 27 -9.90 -11.65 4.36
C ARG A 27 -10.82 -12.11 3.23
N LEU A 28 -11.53 -11.17 2.60
CA LEU A 28 -12.45 -11.46 1.50
C LEU A 28 -11.74 -11.53 0.13
N GLY A 29 -10.46 -11.14 0.05
CA GLY A 29 -9.73 -11.05 -1.22
C GLY A 29 -10.30 -9.97 -2.14
N LEU A 30 -10.88 -8.91 -1.58
CA LEU A 30 -11.51 -7.82 -2.32
C LEU A 30 -10.58 -6.61 -2.36
N ALA A 31 -10.32 -6.09 -3.55
CA ALA A 31 -9.50 -4.90 -3.73
C ALA A 31 -10.15 -3.88 -4.68
N PRO A 32 -11.22 -3.18 -4.23
CA PRO A 32 -11.76 -2.06 -4.97
C PRO A 32 -10.72 -0.94 -5.09
N ASP A 33 -10.22 -0.68 -6.30
CA ASP A 33 -9.03 0.17 -6.54
C ASP A 33 -9.17 1.58 -5.92
N GLY A 34 -10.31 2.25 -6.15
CA GLY A 34 -10.55 3.59 -5.61
C GLY A 34 -10.61 3.62 -4.07
N LEU A 35 -11.36 2.70 -3.46
CA LEU A 35 -11.45 2.64 -2.00
C LEU A 35 -10.10 2.30 -1.36
N LEU A 36 -9.38 1.32 -1.93
CA LEU A 36 -8.09 0.90 -1.41
C LEU A 36 -7.05 2.02 -1.48
N LYS A 37 -6.99 2.76 -2.60
CA LYS A 37 -6.14 3.95 -2.73
C LYS A 37 -6.46 5.00 -1.66
N THR A 38 -7.73 5.32 -1.44
CA THR A 38 -8.10 6.30 -0.40
C THR A 38 -7.72 5.83 0.99
N VAL A 39 -8.04 4.59 1.35
CA VAL A 39 -7.74 4.03 2.68
C VAL A 39 -6.23 3.97 2.92
N CYS A 40 -5.44 3.65 1.89
CA CYS A 40 -3.98 3.73 1.98
C CYS A 40 -3.51 5.16 2.18
N GLN A 41 -4.00 6.13 1.40
CA GLN A 41 -3.63 7.54 1.58
C GLN A 41 -3.94 8.05 2.99
N MET A 42 -5.09 7.66 3.56
CA MET A 42 -5.43 7.97 4.95
C MET A 42 -4.41 7.35 5.92
N THR A 43 -4.12 6.06 5.75
CA THR A 43 -3.13 5.34 6.56
C THR A 43 -1.76 6.05 6.55
N PHE A 44 -1.25 6.39 5.37
CA PHE A 44 0.08 6.99 5.23
C PHE A 44 0.14 8.44 5.74
N ARG A 45 -0.97 9.20 5.66
CA ARG A 45 -1.06 10.54 6.25
C ARG A 45 -1.04 10.53 7.78
N SER A 46 -1.51 9.45 8.40
CA SER A 46 -1.67 9.35 9.86
C SER A 46 -0.90 8.19 10.50
N LEU A 47 0.20 7.71 9.89
CA LEU A 47 0.99 6.57 10.43
C LEU A 47 1.33 6.71 11.92
N TRP A 48 1.69 7.92 12.35
CA TRP A 48 2.05 8.24 13.73
C TRP A 48 0.88 8.09 14.72
N ALA A 49 -0.37 8.17 14.24
CA ALA A 49 -1.58 8.05 15.04
C ALA A 49 -2.02 6.58 15.22
N PHE A 50 -1.42 5.63 14.49
CA PHE A 50 -1.66 4.21 14.71
C PHE A 50 -0.79 3.67 15.85
N THR A 51 -1.35 2.77 16.65
CA THR A 51 -0.53 1.97 17.58
C THR A 51 0.29 0.94 16.81
N ALA A 52 1.37 0.41 17.42
CA ALA A 52 2.25 -0.55 16.76
C ALA A 52 1.51 -1.84 16.31
N ARG A 53 0.54 -2.30 17.11
CA ARG A 53 -0.29 -3.46 16.75
C ARG A 53 -1.18 -3.18 15.54
N GLN A 54 -1.75 -1.98 15.46
CA GLN A 54 -2.58 -1.58 14.33
C GLN A 54 -1.75 -1.46 13.07
N LEU A 55 -0.55 -0.85 13.13
CA LEU A 55 0.38 -0.79 12.01
C LEU A 55 0.78 -2.18 11.53
N ALA A 56 1.11 -3.11 12.42
CA ALA A 56 1.41 -4.49 12.05
C ALA A 56 0.24 -5.17 11.33
N SER A 57 -1.00 -4.95 11.80
CA SER A 57 -2.19 -5.50 11.17
C SER A 57 -2.48 -4.87 9.80
N VAL A 58 -2.38 -3.55 9.69
CA VAL A 58 -2.53 -2.79 8.44
C VAL A 58 -1.50 -3.25 7.41
N THR A 59 -0.23 -3.35 7.82
CA THR A 59 0.89 -3.84 6.98
C THR A 59 0.58 -5.22 6.42
N HIS A 60 0.15 -6.13 7.28
CA HIS A 60 -0.22 -7.49 6.89
C HIS A 60 -1.42 -7.51 5.93
N SER A 61 -2.46 -6.71 6.20
CA SER A 61 -3.64 -6.60 5.33
C SER A 61 -3.28 -6.04 3.95
N LEU A 62 -2.48 -4.98 3.88
CA LEU A 62 -2.02 -4.39 2.61
C LEU A 62 -1.13 -5.36 1.82
N ALA A 63 -0.26 -6.10 2.51
CA ALA A 63 0.56 -7.12 1.86
C ALA A 63 -0.30 -8.25 1.26
N LYS A 64 -1.33 -8.74 1.98
CA LYS A 64 -2.28 -9.74 1.46
C LYS A 64 -3.07 -9.23 0.26
N LEU A 65 -3.36 -7.94 0.23
CA LEU A 65 -3.95 -7.26 -0.93
C LEU A 65 -2.95 -6.96 -2.05
N ARG A 66 -1.66 -7.34 -1.90
CA ARG A 66 -0.56 -7.04 -2.83
C ARG A 66 -0.42 -5.54 -3.13
N PHE A 67 -0.83 -4.69 -2.19
CA PHE A 67 -0.97 -3.26 -2.41
C PHE A 67 0.05 -2.45 -1.61
N LEU A 68 1.20 -3.05 -1.30
CA LEU A 68 2.22 -2.44 -0.48
C LEU A 68 3.50 -2.31 -1.31
N SER A 69 3.92 -1.09 -1.62
CA SER A 69 5.19 -0.89 -2.32
C SER A 69 6.38 -1.05 -1.35
N PRO A 70 7.61 -1.28 -1.87
CA PRO A 70 8.80 -1.32 -1.03
C PRO A 70 8.96 -0.06 -0.17
N ARG A 71 8.69 1.12 -0.76
CA ARG A 71 8.76 2.41 -0.08
C ARG A 71 7.71 2.53 1.02
N ASP A 72 6.46 2.18 0.71
CA ASP A 72 5.36 2.20 1.69
C ASP A 72 5.69 1.31 2.91
N PHE A 73 6.29 0.14 2.63
CA PHE A 73 6.71 -0.77 3.68
C PHE A 73 7.85 -0.19 4.53
N GLU A 74 8.86 0.45 3.93
CA GLU A 74 9.91 1.16 4.67
C GLU A 74 9.35 2.25 5.58
N GLU A 75 8.42 3.08 5.08
CA GLU A 75 7.80 4.16 5.86
C GLU A 75 7.05 3.59 7.08
N ILE A 76 6.35 2.47 6.94
CA ILE A 76 5.70 1.79 8.07
C ILE A 76 6.73 1.20 9.04
N LEU A 77 7.80 0.57 8.53
CA LEU A 77 8.86 0.02 9.37
C LEU A 77 9.57 1.11 10.17
N ASP A 78 9.80 2.29 9.60
CA ASP A 78 10.37 3.43 10.32
C ASP A 78 9.47 3.90 11.46
N ALA A 79 8.16 3.98 11.21
CA ALA A 79 7.17 4.28 12.26
C ALA A 79 7.10 3.19 13.35
N LEU A 80 7.32 1.92 12.99
CA LEU A 80 7.29 0.78 13.90
C LEU A 80 8.59 0.58 14.69
N THR A 81 9.74 0.91 14.12
CA THR A 81 11.08 0.57 14.64
C THR A 81 11.24 0.89 16.14
N PRO A 82 10.83 2.07 16.64
CA PRO A 82 10.96 2.41 18.07
C PRO A 82 10.15 1.50 19.01
N LYS A 83 9.16 0.76 18.48
CA LYS A 83 8.18 -0.02 19.25
C LYS A 83 8.25 -1.52 18.96
N LEU A 84 9.13 -1.98 18.05
CA LEU A 84 9.17 -3.37 17.59
C LEU A 84 9.38 -4.37 18.73
N GLY A 85 10.27 -4.07 19.68
CA GLY A 85 10.56 -4.96 20.81
C GLY A 85 9.36 -5.20 21.76
N SER A 86 8.29 -4.39 21.65
CA SER A 86 7.07 -4.53 22.44
C SER A 86 5.95 -5.31 21.73
N LEU A 87 6.15 -5.66 20.46
CA LEU A 87 5.15 -6.38 19.69
C LEU A 87 5.00 -7.83 20.15
N PRO A 88 3.76 -8.32 20.33
CA PRO A 88 3.52 -9.73 20.63
C PRO A 88 3.91 -10.61 19.43
N GLY A 89 4.18 -11.90 19.67
CA GLY A 89 4.60 -12.85 18.64
C GLY A 89 3.70 -12.85 17.40
N ARG A 90 2.39 -12.81 17.59
CA ARG A 90 1.41 -12.71 16.49
C ARG A 90 1.65 -11.52 15.55
N ASP A 91 1.96 -10.34 16.09
CA ASP A 91 2.19 -9.14 15.29
C ASP A 91 3.58 -9.16 14.63
N VAL A 92 4.56 -9.80 15.27
CA VAL A 92 5.87 -10.07 14.65
C VAL A 92 5.75 -11.04 13.47
N ALA A 93 4.97 -12.12 13.61
CA ALA A 93 4.69 -13.05 12.52
C ALA A 93 4.03 -12.35 11.33
N ARG A 94 3.04 -11.49 11.59
CA ARG A 94 2.38 -10.66 10.58
C ARG A 94 3.35 -9.78 9.80
N LEU A 95 4.31 -9.15 10.48
CA LEU A 95 5.34 -8.32 9.84
C LEU A 95 6.30 -9.16 9.00
N LEU A 96 6.80 -10.28 9.54
CA LEU A 96 7.65 -11.22 8.78
C LEU A 96 6.93 -11.72 7.51
N PHE A 97 5.66 -12.09 7.66
CA PHE A 97 4.82 -12.53 6.56
C PHE A 97 4.65 -11.44 5.51
N ALA A 98 4.29 -10.22 5.91
CA ALA A 98 4.16 -9.09 5.00
C ALA A 98 5.47 -8.82 4.23
N TRP A 99 6.60 -8.87 4.94
CA TRP A 99 7.94 -8.69 4.37
C TRP A 99 8.23 -9.72 3.27
N ALA A 100 8.02 -10.99 3.59
CA ALA A 100 8.23 -12.09 2.67
C ALA A 100 7.27 -12.04 1.47
N LEU A 101 6.02 -11.65 1.70
CA LEU A 101 4.97 -11.63 0.67
C LEU A 101 5.20 -10.54 -0.37
N GLN A 102 5.87 -9.44 -0.03
CA GLN A 102 6.28 -8.39 -0.98
C GLN A 102 7.61 -8.69 -1.67
N ASP A 103 8.23 -9.86 -1.42
CA ASP A 103 9.54 -10.24 -1.95
C ASP A 103 10.67 -9.23 -1.62
N LEU A 104 10.58 -8.58 -0.45
CA LEU A 104 11.52 -7.55 0.00
C LEU A 104 12.75 -8.14 0.71
N GLY A 105 13.26 -9.29 0.24
CA GLY A 105 14.30 -10.06 0.94
C GLY A 105 15.61 -9.30 1.16
N GLU A 106 15.96 -8.36 0.28
CA GLU A 106 17.19 -7.56 0.39
C GLU A 106 17.01 -6.31 1.26
N LEU A 107 15.77 -5.95 1.58
CA LEU A 107 15.49 -4.77 2.39
C LEU A 107 15.80 -5.06 3.86
N ARG A 108 16.68 -4.25 4.48
CA ARG A 108 17.03 -4.29 5.92
C ARG A 108 17.17 -5.72 6.49
N PRO A 109 18.09 -6.55 5.96
CA PRO A 109 18.22 -7.96 6.37
C PRO A 109 18.54 -8.13 7.86
N GLU A 110 19.16 -7.13 8.50
CA GLU A 110 19.40 -7.09 9.94
C GLU A 110 18.07 -7.08 10.72
N LEU A 111 17.10 -6.28 10.27
CA LEU A 111 15.81 -6.16 10.92
C LEU A 111 14.98 -7.43 10.76
N GLN A 112 15.05 -8.08 9.59
CA GLN A 112 14.43 -9.40 9.37
C GLN A 112 14.95 -10.43 10.38
N ARG A 113 16.28 -10.46 10.61
CA ARG A 113 16.89 -11.36 11.60
C ARG A 113 16.44 -11.03 13.03
N VAL A 114 16.32 -9.75 13.37
CA VAL A 114 15.82 -9.31 14.69
C VAL A 114 14.38 -9.81 14.91
N LEU A 115 13.49 -9.61 13.93
CA LEU A 115 12.11 -10.09 14.00
C LEU A 115 12.04 -11.62 14.07
N ALA A 116 12.89 -12.33 13.34
CA ALA A 116 12.98 -13.79 13.40
C ALA A 116 13.41 -14.28 14.79
N VAL A 117 14.43 -13.65 15.41
CA VAL A 117 14.85 -13.97 16.79
C VAL A 117 13.74 -13.67 17.78
N GLN A 118 13.08 -12.51 17.66
CA GLN A 118 11.99 -12.12 18.54
C GLN A 118 10.82 -13.11 18.47
N TYR A 119 10.46 -13.56 17.26
CA TYR A 119 9.39 -14.56 17.09
C TYR A 119 9.79 -15.94 17.62
N ALA A 120 11.00 -16.41 17.29
CA ALA A 120 11.51 -17.70 17.75
C ALA A 120 11.56 -17.79 19.27
N SER A 121 11.86 -16.68 19.94
CA SER A 121 11.94 -16.58 21.41
C SER A 121 10.57 -16.36 22.08
N CYS A 122 9.47 -16.27 21.32
CA CYS A 122 8.15 -16.05 21.87
C CYS A 122 7.52 -17.35 22.38
N ASP A 123 6.94 -17.28 23.59
CA ASP A 123 6.23 -18.39 24.24
C ASP A 123 4.73 -18.46 23.87
N ASP A 124 4.20 -17.46 23.16
CA ASP A 124 2.80 -17.45 22.71
C ASP A 124 2.67 -18.20 21.38
N TYR A 125 2.20 -19.44 21.47
CA TYR A 125 2.01 -20.32 20.30
C TYR A 125 0.60 -20.19 19.74
N ASP A 126 0.52 -19.73 18.50
CA ASP A 126 -0.69 -19.75 17.69
C ASP A 126 -0.36 -20.36 16.32
N LEU A 127 -1.16 -21.33 15.87
CA LEU A 127 -0.88 -22.09 14.64
C LEU A 127 -0.82 -21.19 13.41
N LEU A 128 -1.67 -20.16 13.34
CA LEU A 128 -1.68 -19.24 12.19
C LEU A 128 -0.43 -18.37 12.20
N SER A 129 -0.04 -17.86 13.37
CA SER A 129 1.19 -17.08 13.54
C SER A 129 2.44 -17.92 13.22
N ASP A 130 2.50 -19.17 13.67
CA ASP A 130 3.61 -20.08 13.37
C ASP A 130 3.70 -20.40 11.88
N LEU A 131 2.55 -20.51 11.21
CA LEU A 131 2.49 -20.76 9.79
C LEU A 131 2.92 -19.54 8.96
N ASP A 132 2.50 -18.34 9.35
CA ASP A 132 2.92 -17.07 8.77
C ASP A 132 4.43 -16.89 8.91
N ALA A 133 4.96 -17.08 10.12
CA ALA A 133 6.39 -17.02 10.38
C ALA A 133 7.17 -18.10 9.64
N ALA A 134 6.73 -19.37 9.66
CA ALA A 134 7.45 -20.45 8.99
C ALA A 134 7.51 -20.24 7.47
N TRP A 135 6.41 -19.82 6.85
CA TRP A 135 6.39 -19.49 5.43
C TRP A 135 7.33 -18.32 5.12
N ALA A 136 7.27 -17.25 5.92
CA ALA A 136 8.15 -16.09 5.76
C ALA A 136 9.63 -16.46 5.91
N LEU A 137 9.98 -17.25 6.92
CA LEU A 137 11.36 -17.71 7.15
C LEU A 137 11.88 -18.58 5.99
N CYS A 138 11.03 -19.35 5.32
CA CYS A 138 11.42 -20.07 4.11
C CYS A 138 11.70 -19.10 2.96
N VAL A 139 10.85 -18.09 2.76
CA VAL A 139 11.00 -17.09 1.70
C VAL A 139 12.23 -16.19 1.94
N LEU A 140 12.51 -15.83 3.18
CA LEU A 140 13.66 -15.00 3.55
C LEU A 140 14.97 -15.81 3.69
N ASN A 141 14.94 -17.12 3.39
CA ASN A 141 16.08 -18.03 3.54
C ASN A 141 16.66 -18.07 4.97
N LEU A 142 15.79 -17.91 5.98
CA LEU A 142 16.13 -17.96 7.40
C LEU A 142 15.68 -19.29 8.07
N SER A 143 14.90 -20.10 7.38
CA SER A 143 14.30 -21.35 7.90
C SER A 143 15.28 -22.35 8.51
N ASP A 144 16.52 -22.46 8.01
CA ASP A 144 17.51 -23.40 8.56
C ASP A 144 18.05 -22.92 9.92
N LYS A 145 18.17 -21.60 10.11
CA LYS A 145 18.62 -21.01 11.37
C LYS A 145 17.54 -21.03 12.45
N TYR A 146 16.27 -20.91 12.06
CA TYR A 146 15.11 -20.86 12.95
C TYR A 146 14.20 -22.07 12.75
N SER A 147 14.80 -23.25 12.68
CA SER A 147 14.11 -24.50 12.36
C SER A 147 13.10 -24.91 13.45
N GLU A 148 13.27 -24.43 14.68
CA GLU A 148 12.36 -24.65 15.80
C GLU A 148 10.95 -24.14 15.50
N VAL A 149 10.81 -23.02 14.77
CA VAL A 149 9.50 -22.50 14.33
C VAL A 149 8.81 -23.51 13.41
N LEU A 150 9.57 -24.10 12.49
CA LEU A 150 9.07 -25.14 11.59
C LEU A 150 8.68 -26.41 12.37
N VAL A 151 9.48 -26.81 13.37
CA VAL A 151 9.20 -28.00 14.20
C VAL A 151 7.84 -27.89 14.91
N ARG A 152 7.41 -26.69 15.34
CA ARG A 152 6.09 -26.47 15.96
C ARG A 152 4.93 -26.92 15.05
N LEU A 153 5.08 -26.78 13.73
CA LEU A 153 4.07 -27.19 12.75
C LEU A 153 3.88 -28.71 12.63
N ARG A 154 4.82 -29.53 13.13
CA ARG A 154 4.72 -31.01 13.04
C ARG A 154 3.49 -31.57 13.75
N HIS A 155 3.05 -30.89 14.82
CA HIS A 155 1.93 -31.31 15.66
C HIS A 155 0.62 -30.59 15.34
N ALA A 156 0.57 -29.80 14.27
CA ALA A 156 -0.64 -29.10 13.86
C ALA A 156 -1.83 -30.07 13.76
N ARG A 157 -2.93 -29.72 14.42
CA ARG A 157 -4.22 -30.42 14.31
C ARG A 157 -4.97 -29.80 13.14
N THR A 158 -5.24 -30.58 12.10
CA THR A 158 -5.82 -30.07 10.84
C THR A 158 -7.35 -29.98 10.86
N ARG A 159 -8.03 -30.48 11.91
CA ARG A 159 -9.50 -30.64 11.91
C ARG A 159 -10.26 -29.31 11.85
N ASP A 160 -9.67 -28.25 12.39
CA ASP A 160 -10.31 -26.92 12.51
C ASP A 160 -9.53 -25.82 11.79
N VAL A 161 -8.62 -26.20 10.89
CA VAL A 161 -7.79 -25.25 10.15
C VAL A 161 -8.50 -24.86 8.86
N HIS A 162 -8.69 -23.56 8.64
CA HIS A 162 -9.31 -23.07 7.42
C HIS A 162 -8.47 -23.42 6.18
N ALA A 163 -9.12 -23.57 5.03
CA ALA A 163 -8.49 -24.02 3.79
C ALA A 163 -7.22 -23.21 3.43
N GLY A 164 -7.27 -21.87 3.53
CA GLY A 164 -6.11 -21.02 3.24
C GLY A 164 -4.85 -21.35 4.05
N ALA A 165 -4.97 -21.68 5.33
CA ALA A 165 -3.83 -22.08 6.15
C ALA A 165 -3.32 -23.47 5.74
N LEU A 166 -4.19 -24.40 5.34
CA LEU A 166 -3.76 -25.67 4.79
C LEU A 166 -3.01 -25.50 3.45
N VAL A 167 -3.40 -24.54 2.61
CA VAL A 167 -2.69 -24.21 1.37
C VAL A 167 -1.29 -23.66 1.66
N GLN A 168 -1.16 -22.72 2.59
CA GLN A 168 0.13 -22.17 2.99
C GLN A 168 1.02 -23.24 3.66
N LEU A 169 0.42 -24.13 4.46
CA LEU A 169 1.13 -25.27 5.06
C LEU A 169 1.64 -26.23 3.98
N HIS A 170 0.88 -26.45 2.90
CA HIS A 170 1.32 -27.26 1.75
C HIS A 170 2.58 -26.69 1.09
N GLU A 171 2.65 -25.37 0.91
CA GLU A 171 3.84 -24.70 0.35
C GLU A 171 5.08 -24.93 1.23
N VAL A 172 4.96 -24.72 2.54
CA VAL A 172 6.07 -24.93 3.50
C VAL A 172 6.50 -26.39 3.54
N LEU A 173 5.56 -27.33 3.64
CA LEU A 173 5.85 -28.76 3.68
C LEU A 173 6.45 -29.29 2.37
N SER A 174 6.08 -28.71 1.23
CA SER A 174 6.62 -29.10 -0.07
C SER A 174 8.04 -28.58 -0.26
N TYR A 175 8.32 -27.35 0.21
CA TYR A 175 9.64 -26.73 0.09
C TYR A 175 10.67 -27.34 1.07
N LYS A 176 10.27 -27.66 2.31
CA LYS A 176 11.13 -28.26 3.36
C LYS A 176 10.70 -29.69 3.73
N SER A 177 10.44 -30.51 2.72
CA SER A 177 9.85 -31.85 2.87
C SER A 177 10.69 -32.82 3.72
N GLU A 178 12.01 -32.69 3.70
CA GLU A 178 12.98 -33.49 4.46
C GLU A 178 13.08 -33.02 5.92
N SER A 179 13.12 -31.71 6.15
CA SER A 179 13.29 -31.12 7.49
C SER A 179 12.02 -31.24 8.35
N LEU A 180 10.86 -31.24 7.71
CA LEU A 180 9.56 -31.29 8.39
C LEU A 180 8.98 -32.71 8.32
N ALA A 181 9.32 -33.56 9.31
CA ALA A 181 8.69 -34.87 9.51
C ALA A 181 7.21 -34.79 9.96
N ALA A 182 6.40 -33.97 9.30
CA ALA A 182 4.97 -33.85 9.52
C ALA A 182 4.25 -35.17 9.20
N ARG A 183 3.23 -35.49 9.99
CA ARG A 183 2.40 -36.68 9.82
C ARG A 183 1.82 -36.77 8.40
N ALA A 184 1.78 -37.97 7.82
CA ALA A 184 1.27 -38.20 6.47
C ALA A 184 -0.15 -37.64 6.27
N ALA A 185 -1.03 -37.78 7.27
CA ALA A 185 -2.38 -37.23 7.24
C ALA A 185 -2.41 -35.69 7.09
N VAL A 186 -1.48 -34.97 7.74
CA VAL A 186 -1.39 -33.51 7.64
C VAL A 186 -0.92 -33.10 6.25
N ARG A 187 0.11 -33.77 5.72
CA ARG A 187 0.59 -33.55 4.34
C ARG A 187 -0.51 -33.79 3.31
N GLN A 188 -1.27 -34.87 3.48
CA GLN A 188 -2.38 -35.21 2.59
C GLN A 188 -3.50 -34.18 2.66
N ALA A 189 -3.89 -33.73 3.85
CA ALA A 189 -4.91 -32.68 4.03
C ALA A 189 -4.46 -31.35 3.38
N ALA A 190 -3.21 -30.94 3.60
CA ALA A 190 -2.64 -29.73 3.02
C ALA A 190 -2.62 -29.81 1.48
N ARG A 191 -2.16 -30.94 0.92
CA ARG A 191 -2.15 -31.18 -0.53
C ARG A 191 -3.54 -31.14 -1.14
N HIS A 192 -4.52 -31.78 -0.50
CA HIS A 192 -5.92 -31.75 -0.97
C HIS A 192 -6.50 -30.35 -0.94
N ALA A 193 -6.26 -29.58 0.14
CA ALA A 193 -6.70 -28.19 0.23
C ALA A 193 -6.08 -27.33 -0.88
N ALA A 194 -4.78 -27.48 -1.14
CA ALA A 194 -4.08 -26.75 -2.21
C ALA A 194 -4.61 -27.12 -3.60
N ALA A 195 -4.85 -28.40 -3.88
CA ALA A 195 -5.40 -28.86 -5.16
C ALA A 195 -6.84 -28.40 -5.37
N ALA A 196 -7.68 -28.45 -4.33
CA ALA A 196 -9.05 -27.96 -4.37
C ALA A 196 -9.09 -26.44 -4.62
N GLU A 197 -8.24 -25.67 -3.94
CA GLU A 197 -8.15 -24.23 -4.12
C GLU A 197 -7.63 -23.86 -5.52
N ALA A 198 -6.61 -24.56 -6.02
CA ALA A 198 -6.11 -24.36 -7.40
C ALA A 198 -7.22 -24.64 -8.43
N THR A 199 -8.00 -25.70 -8.20
CA THR A 199 -9.14 -26.05 -9.07
C THR A 199 -10.20 -24.97 -9.08
N ARG A 200 -10.53 -24.41 -7.91
CA ARG A 200 -11.50 -23.34 -7.72
C ARG A 200 -11.07 -22.05 -8.41
N LEU A 201 -9.81 -21.64 -8.24
CA LEU A 201 -9.30 -20.37 -8.77
C LEU A 201 -9.00 -20.39 -10.27
N ALA A 202 -8.72 -21.55 -10.84
CA ALA A 202 -8.53 -21.69 -12.28
C ALA A 202 -9.80 -21.38 -13.11
N ALA A 203 -10.96 -21.29 -12.48
CA ALA A 203 -12.21 -20.81 -13.09
C ALA A 203 -12.37 -19.28 -13.02
N SER A 204 -11.38 -18.55 -12.51
CA SER A 204 -11.46 -17.09 -12.44
C SER A 204 -11.34 -16.44 -13.82
N PRO A 205 -11.99 -15.28 -14.04
CA PRO A 205 -11.92 -14.56 -15.31
C PRO A 205 -10.49 -14.21 -15.76
N LEU A 206 -9.60 -13.92 -14.80
CA LEU A 206 -8.18 -13.65 -15.09
C LEU A 206 -7.47 -14.88 -15.68
N HIS A 207 -7.72 -16.08 -15.13
CA HIS A 207 -7.15 -17.31 -15.69
C HIS A 207 -7.68 -17.58 -17.10
N GLU A 208 -8.96 -17.33 -17.35
CA GLU A 208 -9.51 -17.49 -18.70
C GLU A 208 -8.91 -16.49 -19.70
N GLN A 209 -8.71 -15.25 -19.27
CA GLN A 209 -8.08 -14.21 -20.07
C GLN A 209 -6.63 -14.59 -20.44
N VAL A 210 -5.83 -14.99 -19.44
CA VAL A 210 -4.46 -15.49 -19.66
C VAL A 210 -4.46 -16.71 -20.57
N ALA A 211 -5.36 -17.68 -20.37
CA ALA A 211 -5.47 -18.87 -21.20
C ALA A 211 -5.87 -18.58 -22.67
N ARG A 212 -6.68 -17.53 -22.91
CA ARG A 212 -6.99 -17.07 -24.27
C ARG A 212 -5.76 -16.47 -24.93
N THR A 213 -5.07 -15.56 -24.24
CA THR A 213 -3.87 -14.91 -24.77
C THR A 213 -2.73 -15.91 -25.01
N TRP A 214 -2.54 -16.88 -24.11
CA TRP A 214 -1.56 -17.96 -24.27
C TRP A 214 -1.75 -18.72 -25.59
N ARG A 215 -2.99 -19.05 -25.95
CA ARG A 215 -3.31 -19.72 -27.21
C ARG A 215 -3.02 -18.85 -28.43
N LYS A 216 -3.25 -17.53 -28.34
CA LYS A 216 -2.91 -16.59 -29.43
C LYS A 216 -1.41 -16.54 -29.69
N LEU A 217 -0.58 -16.74 -28.66
CA LEU A 217 0.87 -16.84 -28.78
C LEU A 217 1.37 -18.13 -29.45
N GLY A 218 0.49 -19.07 -29.78
CA GLY A 218 0.86 -20.33 -30.43
C GLY A 218 1.64 -21.30 -29.53
N LEU A 219 1.64 -21.08 -28.22
CA LEU A 219 2.30 -21.95 -27.25
C LEU A 219 1.40 -23.12 -26.86
N SER A 220 1.98 -24.33 -26.74
CA SER A 220 1.30 -25.47 -26.10
C SER A 220 0.95 -25.13 -24.66
N CYS A 221 -0.21 -25.59 -24.19
CA CYS A 221 -0.72 -25.23 -22.88
C CYS A 221 -1.43 -26.41 -22.25
N GLU A 222 -0.83 -26.95 -21.19
CA GLU A 222 -1.51 -27.85 -20.27
C GLU A 222 -1.99 -27.02 -19.08
N ARG A 223 -3.31 -26.97 -18.87
CA ARG A 223 -3.90 -26.27 -17.71
C ARG A 223 -3.93 -27.21 -16.52
N LYS A 224 -3.70 -26.69 -15.31
CA LYS A 224 -3.74 -27.47 -14.06
C LYS A 224 -2.77 -28.66 -14.11
N ALA A 225 -1.60 -28.46 -14.69
CA ALA A 225 -0.62 -29.54 -14.85
C ALA A 225 0.02 -29.89 -13.49
N PRO A 226 0.22 -31.18 -13.18
CA PRO A 226 0.99 -31.57 -12.02
C PRO A 226 2.49 -31.33 -12.26
N CYS A 227 3.14 -30.55 -11.41
CA CYS A 227 4.59 -30.33 -11.42
C CYS A 227 5.16 -30.59 -10.02
N GLY A 228 5.68 -31.80 -9.81
CA GLY A 228 6.12 -32.25 -8.48
C GLY A 228 4.96 -32.31 -7.48
N PRO A 229 5.08 -31.68 -6.29
CA PRO A 229 4.01 -31.66 -5.30
C PRO A 229 2.93 -30.61 -5.60
N PHE A 230 3.11 -29.80 -6.64
CA PHE A 230 2.23 -28.68 -6.97
C PHE A 230 1.34 -28.97 -8.19
N VAL A 231 0.20 -28.30 -8.23
CA VAL A 231 -0.63 -28.14 -9.43
C VAL A 231 -0.45 -26.70 -9.89
N VAL A 232 0.10 -26.52 -11.09
CA VAL A 232 0.41 -25.19 -11.66
C VAL A 232 -0.69 -24.76 -12.63
N ASP A 233 -0.85 -23.45 -12.82
CA ASP A 233 -1.98 -22.94 -13.60
C ASP A 233 -1.82 -23.28 -15.09
N PHE A 234 -0.62 -23.06 -15.64
CA PHE A 234 -0.25 -23.34 -17.03
C PHE A 234 1.15 -23.96 -17.12
N LEU A 235 1.29 -25.01 -17.92
CA LEU A 235 2.58 -25.63 -18.29
C LEU A 235 2.73 -25.66 -19.81
N GLU A 236 3.91 -25.26 -20.28
CA GLU A 236 4.41 -25.53 -21.62
C GLU A 236 5.42 -26.70 -21.54
N PRO A 237 5.05 -27.93 -21.93
CA PRO A 237 5.89 -29.11 -21.80
C PRO A 237 7.25 -29.05 -22.52
N ARG A 238 7.37 -28.39 -23.68
CA ARG A 238 8.63 -28.44 -24.46
C ARG A 238 9.73 -27.62 -23.80
N SER A 239 9.39 -26.44 -23.32
CA SER A 239 10.29 -25.51 -22.64
C SER A 239 10.31 -25.69 -21.11
N GLN A 240 9.43 -26.54 -20.57
CA GLN A 240 9.20 -26.70 -19.14
C GLN A 240 8.88 -25.35 -18.46
N LEU A 241 8.16 -24.49 -19.18
CA LEU A 241 7.76 -23.17 -18.71
C LEU A 241 6.43 -23.27 -17.95
N VAL A 242 6.50 -22.97 -16.66
CA VAL A 242 5.37 -22.85 -15.74
C VAL A 242 4.96 -21.39 -15.67
N VAL A 243 3.67 -21.13 -15.84
CA VAL A 243 3.10 -19.79 -15.65
C VAL A 243 1.96 -19.89 -14.65
N ASP A 244 2.11 -19.19 -13.53
CA ASP A 244 1.09 -19.06 -12.50
C ASP A 244 0.53 -17.65 -12.48
N VAL A 245 -0.75 -17.54 -12.15
CA VAL A 245 -1.45 -16.26 -11.97
C VAL A 245 -1.57 -15.97 -10.47
N ASP A 246 -1.06 -14.81 -10.03
CA ASP A 246 -1.25 -14.37 -8.65
C ASP A 246 -2.67 -13.83 -8.46
N LEU A 247 -3.30 -14.23 -7.36
CA LEU A 247 -4.65 -13.83 -7.00
C LEU A 247 -4.70 -13.49 -5.52
N LEU A 248 -5.46 -12.44 -5.17
CA LEU A 248 -5.64 -12.03 -3.77
C LEU A 248 -6.32 -13.09 -2.90
N SER A 249 -7.10 -13.99 -3.52
CA SER A 249 -7.71 -15.12 -2.83
C SER A 249 -6.72 -16.24 -2.52
N TRP A 250 -5.56 -16.28 -3.17
CA TRP A 250 -4.51 -17.22 -2.79
C TRP A 250 -3.72 -16.64 -1.60
N PRO A 251 -3.54 -17.41 -0.52
CA PRO A 251 -3.09 -16.86 0.77
C PRO A 251 -1.66 -16.31 0.74
N VAL A 252 -0.80 -16.82 -0.14
CA VAL A 252 0.63 -16.50 -0.22
C VAL A 252 1.06 -16.13 -1.65
N THR A 253 2.29 -15.71 -1.88
CA THR A 253 2.82 -15.63 -3.26
C THR A 253 3.24 -17.01 -3.75
N ARG A 254 3.54 -17.13 -5.04
CA ARG A 254 4.08 -18.36 -5.65
C ARG A 254 5.57 -18.56 -5.41
N THR A 255 6.21 -17.75 -4.55
CA THR A 255 7.66 -17.68 -4.41
C THR A 255 8.29 -19.02 -4.01
N LEU A 256 7.78 -19.71 -2.97
CA LEU A 256 8.35 -21.00 -2.52
C LEU A 256 8.18 -22.10 -3.57
N ARG A 257 6.96 -22.23 -4.11
CA ARG A 257 6.69 -23.10 -5.26
C ARG A 257 7.63 -22.84 -6.43
N HIS A 258 7.80 -21.59 -6.84
CA HIS A 258 8.64 -21.24 -8.00
C HIS A 258 10.10 -21.57 -7.72
N ARG A 259 10.62 -21.27 -6.53
CA ARG A 259 11.98 -21.69 -6.13
C ARG A 259 12.15 -23.21 -6.17
N TYR A 260 11.17 -23.97 -5.67
CA TYR A 260 11.18 -25.42 -5.75
C TYR A 260 11.21 -25.89 -7.22
N LEU A 261 10.31 -25.40 -8.06
CA LEU A 261 10.22 -25.79 -9.46
C LEU A 261 11.48 -25.43 -10.25
N GLN A 262 12.04 -24.24 -10.01
CA GLN A 262 13.30 -23.80 -10.59
C GLN A 262 14.46 -24.74 -10.21
N ALA A 263 14.54 -25.16 -8.94
CA ALA A 263 15.52 -26.15 -8.49
C ALA A 263 15.35 -27.52 -9.16
N HIS A 264 14.14 -27.83 -9.67
CA HIS A 264 13.83 -29.05 -10.42
C HIS A 264 13.83 -28.84 -11.95
N GLY A 265 14.43 -27.74 -12.42
CA GLY A 265 14.74 -27.53 -13.84
C GLY A 265 13.65 -26.80 -14.65
N PHE A 266 12.52 -26.47 -14.04
CA PHE A 266 11.45 -25.69 -14.67
C PHE A 266 11.83 -24.22 -14.79
N ARG A 267 11.25 -23.53 -15.77
CA ARG A 267 11.24 -22.07 -15.88
C ARG A 267 9.91 -21.58 -15.32
N THR A 268 9.90 -20.48 -14.57
CA THR A 268 8.69 -20.03 -13.87
C THR A 268 8.42 -18.57 -14.14
N VAL A 269 7.16 -18.24 -14.44
CA VAL A 269 6.66 -16.88 -14.52
C VAL A 269 5.48 -16.75 -13.57
N CYS A 270 5.51 -15.73 -12.72
CA CYS A 270 4.35 -15.31 -11.94
C CYS A 270 3.76 -14.07 -12.59
N LEU A 271 2.46 -14.06 -12.88
CA LEU A 271 1.76 -12.89 -13.40
C LEU A 271 1.09 -12.15 -12.22
N PRO A 272 1.59 -10.98 -11.79
CA PRO A 272 1.07 -10.29 -10.62
C PRO A 272 -0.36 -9.81 -10.80
N TYR A 273 -1.16 -9.87 -9.73
CA TYR A 273 -2.57 -9.51 -9.77
C TYR A 273 -2.81 -8.08 -10.27
N TRP A 274 -2.05 -7.11 -9.75
CA TRP A 274 -2.25 -5.70 -10.07
C TRP A 274 -1.79 -5.34 -11.48
N ASP A 275 -0.74 -5.98 -11.99
CA ASP A 275 -0.29 -5.81 -13.38
C ASP A 275 -1.38 -6.30 -14.35
N LEU A 276 -1.92 -7.50 -14.11
CA LEU A 276 -3.00 -8.05 -14.92
C LEU A 276 -4.28 -7.19 -14.88
N LYS A 277 -4.59 -6.59 -13.73
CA LYS A 277 -5.75 -5.72 -13.56
C LYS A 277 -5.56 -4.34 -14.21
N ALA A 278 -4.33 -3.85 -14.28
CA ALA A 278 -3.98 -2.59 -14.91
C ALA A 278 -4.07 -2.67 -16.43
N ILE A 279 -3.84 -3.86 -17.01
CA ILE A 279 -3.94 -4.11 -18.44
C ILE A 279 -5.39 -3.96 -18.92
N ARG A 280 -5.61 -3.08 -19.89
CA ARG A 280 -6.95 -2.73 -20.40
C ARG A 280 -7.29 -3.37 -21.74
N SER A 281 -6.31 -3.87 -22.48
CA SER A 281 -6.50 -4.45 -23.81
C SER A 281 -5.86 -5.83 -23.94
N ASP A 282 -6.42 -6.65 -24.83
CA ASP A 282 -5.86 -7.97 -25.16
C ASP A 282 -4.46 -7.86 -25.78
N THR A 283 -4.21 -6.80 -26.57
CA THR A 283 -2.91 -6.54 -27.21
C THR A 283 -1.83 -6.23 -26.17
N ASP A 284 -2.16 -5.41 -25.17
CA ASP A 284 -1.23 -5.11 -24.07
C ASP A 284 -0.93 -6.36 -23.24
N LEU A 285 -1.95 -7.20 -23.00
CA LEU A 285 -1.76 -8.48 -22.32
C LEU A 285 -0.85 -9.41 -23.12
N GLU A 286 -1.01 -9.45 -24.44
CA GLU A 286 -0.16 -10.25 -25.32
C GLU A 286 1.30 -9.77 -25.26
N CYS A 287 1.53 -8.46 -25.36
CA CYS A 287 2.85 -7.86 -25.23
C CYS A 287 3.48 -8.15 -23.87
N PHE A 288 2.72 -7.96 -22.79
CA PHE A 288 3.14 -8.25 -21.43
C PHE A 288 3.53 -9.73 -21.27
N MET A 289 2.69 -10.65 -21.73
CA MET A 289 2.98 -12.08 -21.64
C MET A 289 4.21 -12.47 -22.46
N ARG A 290 4.39 -11.95 -23.69
CA ARG A 290 5.60 -12.19 -24.50
C ARG A 290 6.86 -11.73 -23.78
N LEU A 291 6.82 -10.56 -23.17
CA LEU A 291 7.96 -10.02 -22.43
C LEU A 291 8.31 -10.90 -21.23
N GLN A 292 7.30 -11.33 -20.45
CA GLN A 292 7.52 -12.18 -19.27
C GLN A 292 8.04 -13.56 -19.65
N THR A 293 7.47 -14.18 -20.70
CA THR A 293 7.93 -15.49 -21.16
C THR A 293 9.34 -15.40 -21.76
N ALA A 294 9.65 -14.39 -22.58
CA ALA A 294 11.00 -14.19 -23.12
C ALA A 294 12.05 -14.07 -22.01
N ARG A 295 11.80 -13.24 -20.99
CA ARG A 295 12.70 -13.08 -19.83
C ARG A 295 12.97 -14.41 -19.12
N ALA A 296 11.91 -15.18 -18.82
CA ALA A 296 12.06 -16.48 -18.17
C ALA A 296 12.79 -17.51 -19.04
N LEU A 297 12.71 -17.38 -20.36
CA LEU A 297 13.44 -18.25 -21.28
C LEU A 297 14.93 -17.88 -21.36
N GLU A 298 15.27 -16.58 -21.33
CA GLU A 298 16.65 -16.07 -21.41
C GLU A 298 17.47 -16.32 -20.12
N GLU A 299 16.87 -16.25 -18.93
CA GLU A 299 17.59 -16.40 -17.65
C GLU A 299 18.39 -17.71 -17.53
N LYS A 300 17.89 -18.80 -18.14
CA LYS A 300 18.57 -20.10 -18.15
C LYS A 300 19.66 -20.16 -19.22
N GLU A 301 19.47 -19.48 -20.35
CA GLU A 301 20.50 -19.36 -21.39
C GLU A 301 21.68 -18.55 -20.87
N GLY A 302 21.45 -17.47 -20.11
CA GLY A 302 22.52 -16.69 -19.47
C GLY A 302 23.29 -17.45 -18.38
N LYS A 303 22.63 -18.35 -17.62
CA LYS A 303 23.30 -19.23 -16.64
C LYS A 303 24.07 -20.38 -17.29
N CYS A 304 23.65 -20.86 -18.46
CA CYS A 304 24.32 -21.91 -19.22
C CYS A 304 25.40 -21.36 -20.19
N ALA A 305 25.28 -20.11 -20.63
CA ALA A 305 26.19 -19.45 -21.57
C ALA A 305 27.42 -18.80 -20.91
N ARG A 306 27.65 -19.00 -19.61
CA ARG A 306 28.90 -18.60 -18.94
C ARG A 306 30.15 -19.37 -19.44
N GLU A 307 29.99 -20.26 -20.42
CA GLU A 307 31.08 -21.00 -21.09
C GLU A 307 31.16 -20.72 -22.62
N ARG A 308 30.88 -19.50 -23.09
CA ARG A 308 31.13 -19.08 -24.49
C ARG A 308 31.95 -17.78 -24.60
N PRO A 309 32.68 -17.56 -25.71
CA PRO A 309 33.97 -16.87 -25.70
C PRO A 309 33.82 -15.38 -25.39
N ALA A 310 34.73 -14.88 -24.54
CA ALA A 310 34.70 -13.59 -23.88
C ALA A 310 34.52 -12.35 -24.78
N GLU A 311 34.73 -12.45 -26.09
CA GLU A 311 34.67 -11.33 -27.03
C GLU A 311 33.24 -10.82 -27.29
N ALA A 312 32.24 -11.70 -27.44
CA ALA A 312 30.87 -11.27 -27.71
C ALA A 312 30.21 -10.62 -26.48
N VAL A 313 30.60 -11.06 -25.29
CA VAL A 313 30.14 -10.48 -24.01
C VAL A 313 30.83 -9.13 -23.78
N ALA A 314 32.13 -9.01 -24.09
CA ALA A 314 32.85 -7.74 -23.99
C ALA A 314 32.26 -6.66 -24.92
N GLN A 315 31.87 -7.02 -26.14
CA GLN A 315 31.26 -6.10 -27.08
C GLN A 315 29.89 -5.60 -26.60
N LYS A 316 29.06 -6.49 -26.05
CA LYS A 316 27.74 -6.13 -25.51
C LYS A 316 27.83 -5.29 -24.22
N ILE A 317 28.84 -5.56 -23.38
CA ILE A 317 29.14 -4.73 -22.20
C ILE A 317 29.62 -3.34 -22.63
N ALA A 318 30.44 -3.24 -23.69
CA ALA A 318 30.90 -1.96 -24.20
C ALA A 318 29.75 -1.12 -24.78
N GLU A 319 28.80 -1.74 -25.50
CA GLU A 319 27.59 -1.06 -25.99
C GLU A 319 26.70 -0.55 -24.83
N GLN A 320 26.48 -1.38 -23.81
CA GLN A 320 25.71 -0.98 -22.63
C GLN A 320 26.40 0.13 -21.82
N ALA A 321 27.73 0.10 -21.72
CA ALA A 321 28.51 1.15 -21.07
C ALA A 321 28.42 2.50 -21.83
N ALA A 322 28.44 2.46 -23.17
CA ALA A 322 28.27 3.65 -24.00
C ALA A 322 26.87 4.26 -23.88
N GLU A 323 25.83 3.42 -23.82
CA GLU A 323 24.45 3.87 -23.63
C GLU A 323 24.23 4.47 -22.22
N LEU A 324 24.82 3.87 -21.19
CA LEU A 324 24.83 4.43 -19.84
C LEU A 324 25.54 5.79 -19.77
N GLN A 325 26.66 5.96 -20.46
CA GLN A 325 27.34 7.25 -20.54
C GLN A 325 26.48 8.33 -21.23
N ARG A 326 25.77 7.96 -22.31
CA ARG A 326 24.84 8.88 -22.98
C ARG A 326 23.71 9.32 -22.03
N CYS A 327 23.07 8.37 -21.36
CA CYS A 327 22.00 8.66 -20.39
C CYS A 327 22.48 9.52 -19.22
N GLN A 328 23.71 9.29 -18.71
CA GLN A 328 24.31 10.14 -17.68
C GLN A 328 24.57 11.58 -18.17
N GLY A 329 24.97 11.75 -19.43
CA GLY A 329 25.12 13.07 -20.05
C GLY A 329 23.80 13.83 -20.16
N GLU A 330 22.75 13.17 -20.63
CA GLU A 330 21.39 13.75 -20.71
C GLU A 330 20.84 14.14 -19.33
N LEU A 331 21.08 13.31 -18.31
CA LEU A 331 20.65 13.60 -16.95
C LEU A 331 21.38 14.83 -16.38
N ARG A 332 22.69 14.94 -16.62
CA ARG A 332 23.46 16.13 -16.19
C ARG A 332 22.98 17.40 -16.86
N ALA A 333 22.72 17.37 -18.16
CA ALA A 333 22.17 18.52 -18.89
C ALA A 333 20.81 18.96 -18.32
N LYS A 334 19.93 18.01 -17.98
CA LYS A 334 18.65 18.32 -17.33
C LYS A 334 18.80 18.87 -15.91
N CYS A 335 19.79 18.42 -15.16
CA CYS A 335 20.09 18.99 -13.84
C CYS A 335 20.58 20.44 -13.96
N GLU A 336 21.42 20.75 -14.95
CA GLU A 336 21.88 22.11 -15.22
C GLU A 336 20.70 23.03 -15.61
N GLU A 337 19.82 22.57 -16.50
CA GLU A 337 18.59 23.30 -16.87
C GLU A 337 17.68 23.57 -15.66
N ALA A 338 17.52 22.59 -14.77
CA ALA A 338 16.74 22.74 -13.54
C ALA A 338 17.35 23.80 -12.60
N THR A 339 18.68 23.82 -12.46
CA THR A 339 19.36 24.84 -11.64
C THR A 339 19.23 26.24 -12.23
N GLU A 340 19.23 26.37 -13.55
CA GLU A 340 19.00 27.66 -14.22
C GLU A 340 17.57 28.17 -13.99
N LEU A 341 16.58 27.29 -14.12
CA LEU A 341 15.18 27.61 -13.84
C LEU A 341 14.96 28.02 -12.38
N GLU A 342 15.60 27.35 -11.43
CA GLU A 342 15.54 27.72 -10.01
C GLU A 342 16.17 29.11 -9.77
N GLY A 343 17.29 29.42 -10.44
CA GLY A 343 17.90 30.74 -10.42
C GLY A 343 16.95 31.83 -10.93
N ARG A 344 16.26 31.58 -12.05
CA ARG A 344 15.27 32.50 -12.63
C ARG A 344 14.07 32.72 -11.71
N LEU A 345 13.58 31.66 -11.06
CA LEU A 345 12.47 31.75 -10.10
C LEU A 345 12.86 32.59 -8.88
N LYS A 346 14.09 32.41 -8.35
CA LYS A 346 14.62 33.22 -7.25
C LYS A 346 14.74 34.70 -7.63
N ALA A 347 15.21 35.00 -8.83
CA ALA A 347 15.28 36.37 -9.35
C ALA A 347 13.89 37.03 -9.46
N GLN A 348 12.91 36.33 -10.04
CA GLN A 348 11.53 36.82 -10.12
C GLN A 348 10.90 37.04 -8.73
N THR A 349 11.17 36.15 -7.79
CA THR A 349 10.68 36.28 -6.41
C THR A 349 11.30 37.49 -5.71
N ALA A 350 12.58 37.78 -5.97
CA ALA A 350 13.25 38.96 -5.45
C ALA A 350 12.70 40.27 -6.06
N GLU A 351 12.41 40.28 -7.37
CA GLU A 351 11.75 41.41 -8.03
C GLU A 351 10.34 41.67 -7.48
N LEU A 352 9.55 40.61 -7.28
CA LEU A 352 8.23 40.73 -6.64
C LEU A 352 8.32 41.32 -5.23
N ARG A 353 9.30 40.91 -4.43
CA ARG A 353 9.55 41.51 -3.11
C ARG A 353 9.95 42.97 -3.19
N LYS A 354 10.75 43.35 -4.19
CA LYS A 354 11.13 44.74 -4.43
C LYS A 354 9.94 45.59 -4.84
N CYS A 355 9.09 45.10 -5.75
CA CYS A 355 7.82 45.75 -6.11
C CYS A 355 6.88 45.89 -4.91
N GLN A 356 6.82 44.87 -4.03
CA GLN A 356 6.04 44.94 -2.79
C GLN A 356 6.57 46.00 -1.80
N GLN A 357 7.90 46.16 -1.71
CA GLN A 357 8.52 47.24 -0.92
C GLN A 357 8.28 48.62 -1.53
N GLU A 358 8.36 48.75 -2.85
CA GLU A 358 8.11 50.01 -3.57
C GLU A 358 6.63 50.43 -3.51
N LEU A 359 5.70 49.46 -3.40
CA LEU A 359 4.27 49.68 -3.19
C LEU A 359 3.90 49.99 -1.72
N GLY A 360 4.87 50.00 -0.80
CA GLY A 360 4.63 50.05 0.66
C GLY A 360 5.39 51.15 1.41
N CYS A 361 5.35 52.41 0.96
CA CYS A 361 5.69 53.55 1.82
C CYS A 361 4.44 54.08 2.54
N ALA A 362 4.05 53.43 3.64
CA ALA A 362 3.37 54.04 4.80
C ALA A 362 3.16 52.99 5.90
N GLN A 363 4.19 52.69 6.69
CA GLN A 363 3.98 52.02 7.98
C GLN A 363 3.60 53.07 9.01
N VAL A 364 2.31 53.09 9.38
CA VAL A 364 1.84 53.76 10.60
C VAL A 364 1.85 52.70 11.70
N HIS A 365 2.64 52.94 12.75
CA HIS A 365 2.56 52.21 14.00
C HIS A 365 1.22 52.56 14.68
N CYS A 366 0.33 51.59 14.84
CA CYS A 366 -0.86 51.72 15.67
C CYS A 366 -0.92 50.55 16.65
N ASP A 367 -0.97 50.89 17.94
CA ASP A 367 -1.27 49.97 19.03
C ASP A 367 -2.70 49.42 18.87
N SER A 368 -2.81 48.08 18.85
CA SER A 368 -4.03 47.27 18.72
C SER A 368 -4.73 47.35 17.34
N PRO A 369 -4.93 46.22 16.63
CA PRO A 369 -5.67 46.26 15.38
C PRO A 369 -7.16 46.46 15.66
N ASP A 370 -7.70 47.61 15.22
CA ASP A 370 -9.14 47.83 15.11
C ASP A 370 -9.73 46.83 14.11
N LEU A 371 -10.43 45.81 14.63
CA LEU A 371 -11.14 44.84 13.80
C LEU A 371 -12.36 45.50 13.15
N CYS A 372 -12.24 45.83 11.86
CA CYS A 372 -13.35 46.33 11.06
C CYS A 372 -14.16 45.16 10.47
N PHE A 373 -15.42 45.04 10.90
CA PHE A 373 -16.36 44.08 10.34
C PHE A 373 -17.04 44.66 9.10
N ARG A 374 -16.83 44.05 7.92
CA ARG A 374 -17.59 44.38 6.70
C ARG A 374 -18.47 43.19 6.32
N TRP A 375 -19.75 43.48 6.08
CA TRP A 375 -20.68 42.50 5.53
C TRP A 375 -20.40 42.36 4.03
N MET A 376 -20.12 41.14 3.56
CA MET A 376 -20.16 40.87 2.12
C MET A 376 -21.63 40.87 1.68
N GLU A 377 -22.03 41.83 0.87
CA GLU A 377 -23.30 41.75 0.15
C GLU A 377 -23.09 41.00 -1.16
N GLU A 378 -23.83 39.89 -1.29
CA GLU A 378 -24.11 39.08 -2.50
C GLU A 378 -23.06 39.12 -3.62
N GLY A 379 -21.96 38.38 -3.43
CA GLY A 379 -21.10 37.89 -4.52
C GLY A 379 -21.11 36.37 -4.57
N PRO A 380 -21.05 35.72 -5.76
CA PRO A 380 -21.16 34.28 -5.86
C PRO A 380 -19.85 33.60 -5.41
N LEU A 381 -19.91 32.89 -4.28
CA LEU A 381 -18.88 31.94 -3.86
C LEU A 381 -19.11 30.58 -4.54
N PRO A 382 -18.06 29.80 -4.85
CA PRO A 382 -18.22 28.46 -5.41
C PRO A 382 -18.69 27.51 -4.30
N GLY A 383 -19.89 26.94 -4.46
CA GLY A 383 -20.47 25.97 -3.53
C GLY A 383 -21.17 26.63 -2.34
N GLN A 384 -22.44 26.99 -2.52
CA GLN A 384 -23.27 27.65 -1.50
C GLN A 384 -23.45 26.77 -0.25
N LEU A 385 -23.27 27.36 0.93
CA LEU A 385 -24.05 27.11 2.16
C LEU A 385 -23.82 28.26 3.16
N GLY A 386 -24.48 29.39 2.92
CA GLY A 386 -24.70 30.43 3.92
C GLY A 386 -26.10 30.97 3.68
N SER A 387 -27.03 30.75 4.62
CA SER A 387 -28.41 31.15 4.38
C SER A 387 -28.55 32.67 4.57
N ALA A 388 -29.21 33.34 3.63
CA ALA A 388 -29.54 34.76 3.73
C ALA A 388 -30.37 35.08 5.00
N ARG A 389 -30.98 34.06 5.62
CA ARG A 389 -31.79 34.16 6.82
C ARG A 389 -30.94 34.25 8.09
N GLY A 390 -29.87 33.46 8.22
CA GLY A 390 -28.95 33.53 9.36
C GLY A 390 -28.25 34.89 9.45
N MET A 391 -27.86 35.47 8.31
CA MET A 391 -27.26 36.81 8.26
C MET A 391 -28.25 37.92 8.68
N LYS A 392 -29.53 37.83 8.29
CA LYS A 392 -30.58 38.77 8.74
C LYS A 392 -30.86 38.68 10.24
N GLN A 393 -30.89 37.46 10.80
CA GLN A 393 -31.07 37.22 12.23
C GLN A 393 -29.92 37.82 13.06
N LEU A 394 -28.68 37.69 12.57
CA LEU A 394 -27.49 38.26 13.19
C LEU A 394 -27.50 39.79 13.19
N ARG A 395 -27.84 40.42 12.05
CA ARG A 395 -27.99 41.88 11.94
C ARG A 395 -29.03 42.42 12.93
N GLN A 396 -30.17 41.75 13.09
CA GLN A 396 -31.22 42.15 14.05
C GLN A 396 -30.79 42.01 15.52
N SER A 397 -30.05 40.97 15.86
CA SER A 397 -29.61 40.75 17.25
C SER A 397 -28.53 41.73 17.70
N LEU A 398 -27.58 42.07 16.82
CA LEU A 398 -26.55 43.07 17.09
C LEU A 398 -27.14 44.49 17.19
N ALA A 399 -28.17 44.80 16.39
CA ALA A 399 -28.86 46.09 16.46
C ALA A 399 -29.70 46.27 17.74
N THR A 400 -30.07 45.18 18.43
CA THR A 400 -30.93 45.22 19.63
C THR A 400 -30.16 45.13 20.95
N THR A 401 -28.84 44.88 20.94
CA THR A 401 -28.01 44.81 22.15
C THR A 401 -27.36 46.17 22.45
N ARG A 402 -27.80 46.86 23.50
CA ARG A 402 -27.14 48.06 24.03
C ARG A 402 -26.05 47.68 25.04
N GLY A 403 -24.92 47.17 24.56
CA GLY A 403 -23.74 46.83 25.37
C GLY A 403 -22.70 46.03 24.57
N PRO A 404 -21.43 45.97 25.02
CA PRO A 404 -20.38 45.26 24.30
C PRO A 404 -20.72 43.76 24.24
N ALA A 405 -20.95 43.23 23.04
CA ALA A 405 -21.13 41.80 22.84
C ALA A 405 -19.78 41.09 23.06
N GLN A 406 -19.69 40.23 24.07
CA GLN A 406 -18.49 39.42 24.29
C GLN A 406 -18.49 38.22 23.35
N LEU A 407 -17.37 38.07 22.65
CA LEU A 407 -17.13 37.03 21.67
C LEU A 407 -16.15 36.00 22.26
N CYS A 408 -16.62 34.79 22.57
CA CYS A 408 -15.75 33.72 23.05
C CYS A 408 -15.30 32.84 21.87
N VAL A 409 -13.99 32.73 21.68
CA VAL A 409 -13.35 31.89 20.67
C VAL A 409 -12.88 30.59 21.33
N GLY A 410 -13.35 29.44 20.85
CA GLY A 410 -12.88 28.12 21.30
C GLY A 410 -11.55 27.71 20.64
N PRO A 411 -10.85 26.67 21.14
CA PRO A 411 -9.60 26.21 20.55
C PRO A 411 -9.83 25.61 19.14
N PRO A 412 -8.97 25.94 18.15
CA PRO A 412 -9.16 25.51 16.76
C PRO A 412 -8.71 24.05 16.52
N PRO A 413 -9.28 23.34 15.51
CA PRO A 413 -8.75 22.06 15.06
C PRO A 413 -7.50 22.22 14.17
N ALA A 414 -6.71 21.15 14.06
CA ALA A 414 -5.28 21.20 13.77
C ALA A 414 -4.85 21.36 12.29
N ASP A 415 -5.73 21.57 11.30
CA ASP A 415 -5.20 21.79 9.93
C ASP A 415 -6.02 22.71 8.98
N TRP A 416 -5.22 23.60 8.33
CA TRP A 416 -5.32 24.57 7.21
C TRP A 416 -6.38 25.68 7.02
N LYS A 417 -7.57 25.76 7.61
CA LYS A 417 -8.47 26.93 7.35
C LYS A 417 -9.15 27.41 8.63
N VAL A 418 -8.66 28.54 9.15
CA VAL A 418 -9.11 29.22 10.37
C VAL A 418 -10.62 29.54 10.30
N LEU A 419 -11.44 28.57 10.66
CA LEU A 419 -12.82 28.75 11.01
C LEU A 419 -12.85 29.19 12.48
N LEU A 420 -13.11 30.47 12.72
CA LEU A 420 -13.45 30.96 14.04
C LEU A 420 -14.86 30.47 14.40
N GLN A 421 -14.97 29.60 15.41
CA GLN A 421 -16.25 29.18 15.95
C GLN A 421 -16.68 30.17 17.02
N LEU A 422 -17.71 30.94 16.71
CA LEU A 422 -18.20 32.04 17.54
C LEU A 422 -19.58 31.67 18.11
N ARG A 423 -19.70 31.64 19.44
CA ARG A 423 -20.93 31.20 20.14
C ARG A 423 -21.79 32.40 20.54
N LEU A 424 -23.02 32.44 20.05
CA LEU A 424 -24.05 33.39 20.48
C LEU A 424 -25.21 32.63 21.13
N ARG A 425 -25.68 33.09 22.30
CA ARG A 425 -26.78 32.44 23.04
C ARG A 425 -28.13 32.99 22.57
N ARG A 426 -28.86 32.24 21.74
CA ARG A 426 -30.32 32.37 21.46
C ARG A 426 -30.81 31.18 20.61
N ALA A 427 -31.96 30.60 20.94
CA ALA A 427 -32.51 29.42 20.27
C ALA A 427 -33.18 29.76 18.91
N GLY A 428 -33.01 28.90 17.90
CA GLY A 428 -33.75 28.95 16.62
C GLY A 428 -33.07 29.62 15.42
N TRP A 429 -31.74 29.59 15.33
CA TRP A 429 -30.98 30.29 14.27
C TRP A 429 -30.37 29.35 13.22
N GLU A 430 -30.21 29.89 12.01
CA GLU A 430 -29.43 29.27 10.93
C GLU A 430 -27.98 29.80 10.93
N PRO A 431 -26.98 29.01 10.50
CA PRO A 431 -25.58 29.41 10.56
C PRO A 431 -25.27 30.58 9.61
N ALA A 432 -24.47 31.54 10.06
CA ALA A 432 -24.04 32.70 9.29
C ALA A 432 -22.53 32.63 8.98
N LEU A 433 -22.16 32.91 7.73
CA LEU A 433 -20.77 33.01 7.31
C LEU A 433 -20.19 34.38 7.67
N LEU A 434 -19.01 34.43 8.29
CA LEU A 434 -18.30 35.66 8.63
C LEU A 434 -16.92 35.64 7.98
N GLN A 435 -16.57 36.69 7.24
CA GLN A 435 -15.19 36.88 6.79
C GLN A 435 -14.55 38.00 7.61
N LEU A 436 -13.40 37.69 8.20
CA LEU A 436 -12.57 38.61 8.96
C LEU A 436 -11.32 38.90 8.14
N THR A 437 -11.14 40.15 7.74
CA THR A 437 -9.98 40.60 6.97
C THR A 437 -9.12 41.51 7.84
N SER A 438 -7.85 41.16 7.99
CA SER A 438 -6.77 42.01 8.46
C SER A 438 -5.91 42.41 7.26
N GLU A 439 -5.00 43.37 7.43
CA GLU A 439 -4.16 43.91 6.34
C GLU A 439 -3.37 42.82 5.60
N ASP A 440 -2.95 41.76 6.31
CA ASP A 440 -2.12 40.69 5.74
C ASP A 440 -2.83 39.34 5.60
N SER A 441 -4.10 39.22 6.01
CA SER A 441 -4.77 37.92 6.08
C SER A 441 -6.30 38.00 6.08
N SER A 442 -6.95 37.03 5.43
CA SER A 442 -8.40 36.86 5.46
C SER A 442 -8.78 35.52 6.05
N PHE A 443 -9.66 35.54 7.04
CA PHE A 443 -10.17 34.38 7.75
C PHE A 443 -11.67 34.24 7.48
N LEU A 444 -12.17 33.02 7.38
CA LEU A 444 -13.57 32.74 7.06
C LEU A 444 -14.12 31.81 8.15
N GLY A 445 -15.09 32.30 8.91
CA GLY A 445 -15.74 31.65 10.05
C GLY A 445 -17.20 31.30 9.78
N LEU A 446 -17.72 30.32 10.51
CA LEU A 446 -19.16 29.99 10.56
C LEU A 446 -19.65 30.25 12.00
N LEU A 447 -20.73 31.03 12.13
CA LEU A 447 -21.43 31.34 13.37
C LEU A 447 -22.68 30.47 13.49
N TRP A 448 -22.89 29.80 14.62
CA TRP A 448 -24.15 29.12 14.92
C TRP A 448 -24.48 29.22 16.41
N PRO A 449 -25.78 29.16 16.79
CA PRO A 449 -26.17 29.17 18.18
C PRO A 449 -25.79 27.84 18.84
N THR A 450 -25.41 27.88 20.11
CA THR A 450 -25.34 26.67 20.95
C THR A 450 -26.56 26.66 21.85
N SER A 451 -27.42 25.65 21.70
CA SER A 451 -28.43 25.31 22.71
C SER A 451 -27.77 24.72 23.94
N GLU A 452 -28.24 25.06 25.14
CA GLU A 452 -28.09 24.15 26.28
C GLU A 452 -28.94 22.91 26.07
#